data_AF-A0A3A6R6Q0-F1
#
_entry.id   AF-A0A3A6R6Q0-F1
#
_cell.length_a   1.000
_cell.length_b   1.000
_cell.length_c   1.000
_cell.angle_alpha   90.00
_cell.angle_beta   90.00
_cell.angle_gamma   90.00
#
_symmetry.space_group_name_H-M   'P 1'
#
loop_
_entity.id
_entity.type
_entity.pdbx_description
1 polymer ?
#
loop_
_entity_poly.entity_id
_entity_poly.type
_entity_poly.pdbx_seq_one_letter_code
_entity_poly.pdbx_strand_id
1 'polypeptide(L)' 'MRPTICETPNALDLVKELDDATEQMMEIGVDQVGSPHWQDAFERQQRAFRNWRDYLYRKADEKPPARLLSIA' A
#
# COMPACT_ATOMS: atom_id res chain seq x y z
N MET A 1 -22.78 -21.20 -6.34
CA MET A 1 -21.81 -20.28 -5.71
C MET A 1 -21.00 -19.64 -6.83
N ARG A 2 -21.08 -18.31 -6.99
CA ARG A 2 -20.21 -17.61 -7.95
C ARG A 2 -18.78 -17.61 -7.38
N PRO A 3 -17.74 -17.89 -8.16
CA PRO A 3 -16.38 -17.77 -7.68
C PRO A 3 -16.16 -16.29 -7.35
N THR A 4 -15.92 -15.98 -6.07
CA THR A 4 -15.29 -14.73 -5.68
C THR A 4 -13.93 -14.73 -6.38
N ILE A 5 -13.86 -14.01 -7.49
CA ILE A 5 -12.59 -13.62 -8.09
C ILE A 5 -11.85 -12.93 -6.95
N CYS A 6 -10.87 -13.63 -6.39
CA CYS A 6 -9.98 -13.05 -5.41
C CYS A 6 -9.14 -12.08 -6.24
N GLU A 7 -9.64 -10.86 -6.45
CA GLU A 7 -8.90 -9.80 -7.08
C GLU A 7 -7.69 -9.56 -6.20
N THR A 8 -6.60 -10.20 -6.58
CA THR A 8 -5.33 -10.06 -5.90
C THR A 8 -4.97 -8.60 -6.10
N PRO A 9 -4.71 -7.83 -5.02
CA PRO A 9 -4.38 -6.43 -5.14
C PRO A 9 -3.26 -6.25 -6.17
N ASN A 10 -3.50 -5.45 -7.20
CA ASN A 10 -2.52 -5.19 -8.24
C ASN A 10 -1.45 -4.24 -7.68
N ALA A 11 -0.18 -4.61 -7.84
CA ALA A 11 0.95 -3.80 -7.35
C ALA A 11 0.91 -2.37 -7.90
N LEU A 12 0.57 -2.22 -9.18
CA LEU A 12 0.54 -0.93 -9.85
C LEU A 12 -0.53 -0.02 -9.26
N ASP A 13 -1.71 -0.56 -8.97
CA ASP A 13 -2.81 0.21 -8.40
C ASP A 13 -2.51 0.64 -6.95
N LEU A 14 -1.83 -0.22 -6.18
CA LEU A 14 -1.40 0.10 -4.81
C LEU A 14 -0.32 1.18 -4.78
N VAL A 15 0.68 1.09 -5.66
CA VAL A 15 1.74 2.12 -5.77
C VAL A 15 1.14 3.43 -6.27
N LYS A 16 0.27 3.38 -7.28
CA LYS A 16 -0.42 4.57 -7.79
C LYS A 16 -1.23 5.27 -6.70
N GLU A 17 -2.03 4.53 -5.92
CA GLU A 17 -2.79 5.14 -4.81
C GLU A 17 -1.87 5.73 -3.73
N LEU A 18 -0.72 5.10 -3.47
CA LEU A 18 0.27 5.66 -2.54
C LEU A 18 0.87 6.97 -3.06
N ASP A 19 1.21 7.03 -4.34
CA ASP A 19 1.72 8.23 -4.99
C ASP A 19 0.66 9.34 -4.98
N ASP A 20 -0.56 9.06 -5.46
CA ASP A 20 -1.67 10.01 -5.49
C ASP A 20 -1.99 10.56 -4.08
N ALA A 21 -1.99 9.69 -3.05
CA ALA A 21 -2.25 10.12 -1.68
C ALA A 21 -1.11 10.96 -1.09
N THR A 22 0.14 10.68 -1.48
CA THR A 22 1.31 11.44 -1.04
C THR A 22 1.33 12.81 -1.72
N GLU A 23 1.05 12.88 -3.02
CA GLU A 23 0.93 14.14 -3.77
C GLU A 23 -0.12 15.05 -3.13
N GLN A 24 -1.33 14.53 -2.87
CA GLN A 24 -2.39 15.30 -2.21
C GLN A 24 -1.99 15.80 -0.81
N MET A 25 -1.24 15.00 -0.04
CA MET A 25 -0.74 15.46 1.26
C MET A 25 0.33 16.56 1.10
N MET A 26 1.15 16.50 0.06
CA MET A 26 2.20 17.50 -0.23
C MET A 26 1.65 18.81 -0.83
N GLU A 27 0.49 18.76 -1.48
CA GLU A 27 -0.23 19.94 -1.95
C GLU A 27 -0.76 20.81 -0.78
N ILE A 28 -0.90 20.23 0.41
CA ILE A 28 -1.37 20.95 1.59
C ILE A 28 -0.26 21.86 2.11
N GLY A 29 -0.56 23.17 2.10
CA GLY A 29 0.31 24.19 2.67
C GLY A 29 0.65 23.92 4.14
N VAL A 30 1.88 24.24 4.54
CA VAL A 30 2.38 23.99 5.91
C VAL A 30 1.53 24.70 6.97
N ASP A 31 0.91 25.83 6.61
CA ASP A 31 -0.01 26.59 7.46
C ASP A 31 -1.30 25.82 7.80
N GLN A 32 -1.64 24.79 7.04
CA GLN A 32 -2.83 23.96 7.23
C GLN A 32 -2.51 22.63 7.92
N VAL A 33 -1.27 22.39 8.34
CA VAL A 33 -0.88 21.19 9.10
C VAL A 33 -1.65 21.14 10.43
N GLY A 34 -2.23 19.99 10.73
CA GLY A 34 -3.10 19.80 11.90
C GLY A 34 -4.55 20.24 11.69
N SER A 35 -4.90 20.80 10.53
CA SER A 35 -6.30 21.03 10.16
C SER A 35 -7.03 19.72 9.86
N PRO A 36 -8.38 19.71 9.85
CA PRO A 36 -9.15 18.53 9.44
C PRO A 36 -8.79 18.06 8.02
N HIS A 37 -8.55 18.99 7.10
CA HIS A 37 -8.18 18.65 5.72
C HIS A 37 -6.82 17.94 5.66
N TRP A 38 -5.85 18.42 6.44
CA TRP A 38 -4.56 17.75 6.59
C TRP A 38 -4.69 16.36 7.22
N GLN A 39 -5.54 16.23 8.24
CA GLN A 39 -5.79 14.94 8.90
C GLN A 39 -6.38 13.91 7.94
N ASP A 40 -7.35 14.30 7.11
CA ASP A 40 -7.96 13.42 6.10
C ASP A 40 -6.94 12.94 5.06
N ALA A 41 -6.10 13.86 4.55
CA ALA A 41 -5.04 13.53 3.60
C ALA A 41 -3.97 12.61 4.23
N PHE A 42 -3.56 12.90 5.47
CA PHE A 42 -2.64 12.07 6.24
C PHE A 42 -3.20 10.66 6.46
N GLU A 43 -4.47 10.54 6.85
CA GLU A 43 -5.11 9.24 7.05
C GLU A 43 -5.19 8.41 5.77
N ARG A 44 -5.46 9.07 4.64
CA ARG A 44 -5.45 8.43 3.31
C ARG A 44 -4.04 7.94 2.96
N GLN A 45 -3.02 8.79 3.08
CA GLN A 45 -1.63 8.42 2.77
C GLN A 45 -1.16 7.25 3.65
N GLN A 46 -1.45 7.30 4.95
CA GLN A 46 -1.09 6.24 5.89
C GLN A 46 -1.82 4.92 5.59
N ARG A 47 -3.08 4.99 5.13
CA ARG A 47 -3.83 3.81 4.69
C ARG A 47 -3.23 3.22 3.40
N ALA A 48 -2.92 4.04 2.41
CA ALA A 48 -2.28 3.61 1.17
C ALA A 48 -0.92 2.94 1.44
N PHE A 49 -0.11 3.54 2.32
CA PHE A 49 1.18 2.98 2.72
C PHE A 49 1.04 1.61 3.39
N ARG A 50 0.09 1.46 4.34
CA ARG A 50 -0.17 0.16 4.98
C ARG A 50 -0.57 -0.90 3.97
N ASN A 51 -1.47 -0.58 3.04
CA ASN A 51 -1.91 -1.52 2.01
C ASN A 51 -0.75 -1.96 1.10
N TRP A 52 0.10 -1.03 0.68
CA TRP A 52 1.29 -1.35 -0.11
C TRP A 52 2.28 -2.23 0.66
N ARG A 53 2.56 -1.89 1.93
CA ARG A 53 3.43 -2.67 2.80
C ARG A 53 2.90 -4.09 3.02
N ASP A 54 1.60 -4.24 3.28
CA ASP A 54 0.99 -5.53 3.51
C ASP A 54 1.01 -6.40 2.23
N TYR A 55 0.88 -5.78 1.05
CA TYR A 55 1.10 -6.45 -0.24
C TYR A 55 2.55 -6.96 -0.37
N LEU A 56 3.54 -6.12 -0.05
CA LEU A 56 4.95 -6.51 -0.11
C LEU A 56 5.27 -7.68 0.82
N TYR A 57 4.71 -7.70 2.04
CA TYR A 57 4.89 -8.83 2.96
C TYR A 57 4.28 -10.11 2.41
N ARG A 58 3.07 -10.08 1.88
CA ARG A 58 2.46 -11.25 1.23
C ARG A 58 3.31 -11.76 0.07
N LYS A 59 3.83 -10.86 -0.77
CA LYS A 59 4.74 -11.23 -1.87
C LYS A 59 6.08 -11.77 -1.40
N ALA A 60 6.59 -11.33 -0.26
CA ALA A 60 7.77 -11.90 0.36
C ALA A 60 7.52 -13.32 0.89
N ASP A 61 6.36 -13.54 1.52
CA ASP A 61 5.94 -14.86 2.03
C ASP A 61 5.60 -15.87 0.93
N GLU A 62 5.20 -15.41 -0.27
CA GLU A 62 5.01 -16.25 -1.46
C GLU A 62 6.33 -16.87 -1.98
N LYS A 63 7.50 -16.37 -1.57
CA LYS A 63 8.78 -17.04 -1.90
C LYS A 63 8.89 -18.34 -1.12
N PRO A 64 9.27 -19.47 -1.74
CA PRO A 64 9.47 -20.72 -1.01
C PRO A 64 10.52 -20.48 0.10
N PRO A 65 10.33 -21.04 1.30
CA PRO A 65 11.33 -20.92 2.35
C PRO A 65 12.66 -21.41 1.79
N ALA A 66 13.74 -20.64 2.03
CA ALA A 66 15.10 -20.92 1.53
C ALA A 66 15.62 -22.34 1.83
N ARG A 67 14.91 -23.11 2.67
CA ARG A 67 15.13 -24.54 2.91
C ARG A 67 14.91 -25.46 1.70
N LEU A 68 14.28 -24.99 0.62
CA LEU A 68 14.15 -25.73 -0.64
C LEU A 68 15.33 -25.51 -1.63
N LEU A 69 16.30 -24.66 -1.29
CA LEU A 69 17.54 -24.49 -2.05
C LEU A 69 18.64 -25.41 -1.50
N SER A 70 18.35 -26.69 -1.30
CA SER A 70 19.40 -27.71 -1.15
C SER A 70 19.86 -28.11 -2.55
N ILE A 71 20.96 -27.52 -3.01
CA ILE A 71 21.73 -28.03 -4.15
C ILE A 71 22.44 -29.28 -3.63
N ALA A 72 21.97 -30.45 -4.06
CA ALA A 72 22.64 -31.74 -3.89
C ALA A 72 23.81 -31.87 -4.87
#